data_AF-A0A8J4QC16-F1
#
_entry.id   AF-A0A8J4QC16-F1
#
_cell.length_a   1.000
_cell.length_b   1.000
_cell.length_c   1.000
_cell.angle_alpha   90.00
_cell.angle_beta   90.00
_cell.angle_gamma   90.00
#
_symmetry.space_group_name_H-M   'P 1'
#
loop_
_entity.id
_entity.type
_entity.pdbx_description
1 polymer ?
#
loop_
_entity_poly.entity_id
_entity_poly.type
_entity_poly.pdbx_seq_one_letter_code
_entity_poly.pdbx_strand_id
1 'polypeptide(L)'
;MEYLELLLKGLVVLFPIAFCWMLITYKWSFRKIEKEPMKSVTLHLFDNIEQADEALNGIKMELIDAAFPLLKGVIATMDIVEACKDINIVVMLGGFPRKEGMERTDMMSKNVSIHGSSFGIGQACCCGLQGDLINALECVDMI
;
A
#
# COMPACT_ATOMS: atom_id res chain seq x y z
N MET A 1 21.03 40.02 -44.01
CA MET A 1 21.75 38.73 -44.08
C MET A 1 22.57 38.48 -42.80
N GLU A 2 23.23 39.49 -42.21
CA GLU A 2 24.03 39.33 -40.99
C GLU A 2 23.23 39.07 -39.69
N TYR A 3 22.10 39.76 -39.49
CA TYR A 3 21.27 39.58 -38.29
C TYR A 3 20.62 38.20 -38.19
N LEU A 4 20.33 37.56 -39.33
CA LEU A 4 19.69 36.24 -39.36
C LEU A 4 20.66 35.13 -38.97
N GLU A 5 21.93 35.23 -39.40
CA GLU A 5 23.03 34.35 -38.98
C GLU A 5 23.31 34.45 -37.48
N LEU A 6 23.28 35.66 -36.92
CA LEU A 6 23.44 35.91 -35.48
C LEU A 6 22.29 35.33 -34.65
N LEU A 7 21.05 35.45 -35.14
CA LEU A 7 19.87 34.84 -34.51
C LEU A 7 19.91 33.31 -34.56
N LEU A 8 20.34 32.73 -35.69
CA LEU A 8 20.44 31.28 -35.85
C LEU A 8 21.53 30.70 -34.95
N LYS A 9 22.69 31.37 -34.82
CA LYS A 9 23.76 31.00 -33.89
C LYS A 9 23.32 31.12 -32.43
N GLY A 10 22.54 32.16 -32.10
CA GLY A 10 21.94 32.31 -30.77
C GLY A 10 20.96 31.18 -30.43
N LEU A 11 20.10 30.78 -31.37
CA LEU A 11 19.13 29.70 -31.16
C LEU A 11 19.80 28.34 -30.90
N VAL A 12 20.89 28.03 -31.63
CA VAL A 12 21.65 26.79 -31.49
C VAL A 12 22.37 26.70 -30.14
N VAL A 13 22.67 27.82 -29.47
CA VAL A 13 23.29 27.83 -28.14
C VAL A 13 22.24 27.90 -27.03
N LEU A 14 21.15 28.64 -27.23
CA LEU A 14 20.08 28.79 -26.24
C LEU A 14 19.22 27.52 -26.11
N PHE A 15 19.02 26.77 -27.20
CA PHE A 15 18.21 25.54 -27.17
C PHE A 15 18.85 24.43 -26.31
N PRO A 16 20.16 24.12 -26.41
CA PRO A 16 20.83 23.18 -25.50
C PRO A 16 20.83 23.64 -24.05
N ILE A 17 20.97 24.94 -23.77
CA ILE A 17 20.97 25.48 -22.41
C ILE A 17 19.57 25.32 -21.77
N ALA A 18 18.52 25.68 -22.50
CA ALA A 18 17.13 25.50 -22.07
C ALA A 18 16.78 24.01 -21.90
N PHE A 19 17.24 23.15 -22.82
CA PHE A 19 17.01 21.70 -22.74
C PHE A 19 17.77 21.06 -21.57
N CYS A 20 19.01 21.50 -21.31
CA CYS A 20 19.78 21.05 -20.16
C CYS A 20 19.14 21.49 -18.84
N TRP A 21 18.65 22.74 -18.75
CA TRP A 21 17.89 23.24 -17.60
C TRP A 21 16.60 22.42 -17.38
N MET A 22 15.88 22.10 -18.45
CA MET A 22 14.70 21.25 -18.41
C MET A 22 15.04 19.87 -17.85
N LEU A 23 16.07 19.20 -18.36
CA LEU A 23 16.52 17.89 -17.85
C LEU A 23 16.96 17.93 -16.38
N ILE A 24 17.61 19.01 -15.94
CA ILE A 24 17.96 19.22 -14.54
C ILE A 24 16.68 19.33 -13.70
N THR A 25 15.70 20.12 -14.10
CA THR A 25 14.43 20.25 -13.37
C THR A 25 13.62 18.94 -13.35
N TYR A 26 13.60 18.17 -14.43
CA TYR A 26 12.96 16.85 -14.46
C TYR A 26 13.65 15.85 -13.51
N LYS A 27 14.99 15.83 -13.48
CA LYS A 27 15.76 14.95 -12.59
C LYS A 27 15.64 15.36 -11.12
N TRP A 28 15.48 16.66 -10.84
CA TRP A 28 15.19 17.18 -9.50
C TRP A 28 13.73 16.91 -9.07
N SER A 29 12.79 16.91 -10.01
CA SER A 29 11.39 16.55 -9.75
C SER A 29 11.27 15.07 -9.37
N PHE A 30 12.01 14.18 -10.03
CA PHE A 30 12.04 12.75 -9.70
C PHE A 30 12.61 12.47 -8.29
N ARG A 31 13.63 13.21 -7.85
CA ARG A 31 14.16 13.14 -6.47
C ARG A 31 13.17 13.62 -5.40
N LYS A 32 12.15 14.38 -5.78
CA LYS A 32 11.11 14.87 -4.85
C LYS A 32 10.04 13.80 -4.59
N ILE A 33 9.85 12.85 -5.51
CA ILE A 33 8.85 11.77 -5.39
C ILE A 33 9.22 10.78 -4.28
N GLU A 34 10.52 10.59 -4.01
CA GLU A 34 11.00 9.63 -3.01
C GLU A 34 10.95 10.16 -1.55
N LYS A 35 10.36 11.35 -1.35
CA LYS A 35 10.42 12.10 -0.09
C LYS A 35 9.07 12.20 0.62
N GLU A 36 8.17 11.25 0.42
CA GLU A 36 7.05 11.06 1.35
C GLU A 36 7.62 10.82 2.76
N PRO A 37 7.11 11.50 3.80
CA PRO A 37 7.63 11.34 5.15
C PRO A 37 7.51 9.87 5.55
N MET A 38 8.62 9.29 6.02
CA MET A 38 8.68 7.95 6.56
C MET A 38 7.69 7.81 7.72
N LYS A 39 6.45 7.39 7.40
CA LYS A 39 5.38 7.22 8.36
C LYS A 39 5.61 5.89 9.06
N SER A 40 5.68 5.94 10.38
CA SER A 40 5.81 4.74 11.19
C SER A 40 4.55 3.90 11.09
N VAL A 41 4.70 2.59 10.87
CA VAL A 41 3.60 1.64 10.71
C VAL A 41 3.57 0.69 11.90
N THR A 42 2.37 0.38 12.38
CA THR A 42 2.11 -0.73 13.31
C THR A 42 1.34 -1.79 12.54
N LEU A 43 1.80 -3.04 12.58
CA LEU A 43 1.16 -4.14 11.85
C LEU A 43 0.30 -4.95 12.81
N HIS A 44 -0.97 -5.14 12.44
CA HIS A 44 -1.90 -6.02 13.11
C HIS A 44 -2.11 -7.23 12.19
N LEU A 45 -1.63 -8.38 12.62
CA LEU A 45 -1.76 -9.65 11.91
C LEU A 45 -2.90 -10.43 12.55
N PHE A 46 -3.88 -10.82 11.73
CA PHE A 46 -5.06 -11.54 12.15
C PHE A 46 -5.27 -12.77 11.27
N ASP A 47 -5.55 -13.89 11.91
CA ASP A 47 -6.06 -15.10 11.27
C ASP A 47 -7.12 -15.72 12.19
N ASN A 48 -8.03 -16.53 11.63
CA ASN A 48 -9.07 -17.24 12.37
C ASN A 48 -8.88 -18.77 12.28
N ILE A 49 -7.75 -19.23 11.74
CA ILE A 49 -7.41 -20.64 11.67
C ILE A 49 -6.59 -21.01 12.91
N GLU A 50 -7.08 -21.89 13.79
CA GLU A 50 -6.39 -22.29 15.03
C GLU A 50 -4.93 -22.75 14.82
N GLN A 51 -4.64 -23.36 13.67
CA GLN A 51 -3.29 -23.81 13.29
C GLN A 51 -2.34 -22.68 12.88
N ALA A 52 -2.89 -21.49 12.59
CA ALA A 52 -2.12 -20.33 12.15
C ALA A 52 -1.48 -19.56 13.31
N ASP A 53 -1.88 -19.78 14.56
CA ASP A 53 -1.34 -19.04 15.72
C ASP A 53 0.17 -19.24 15.88
N GLU A 54 0.66 -20.48 15.71
CA GLU A 54 2.10 -20.75 15.76
C GLU A 54 2.85 -20.08 14.60
N ALA A 55 2.26 -20.09 13.40
CA ALA A 55 2.84 -19.44 12.22
C ALA A 55 2.86 -17.91 12.35
N LEU A 56 1.79 -17.31 12.87
CA LEU A 56 1.66 -15.88 13.17
C LEU A 56 2.72 -15.42 14.16
N ASN A 57 2.93 -16.19 15.22
CA ASN A 57 3.98 -15.92 16.19
C ASN A 57 5.38 -16.05 15.57
N GLY A 58 5.60 -17.01 14.67
CA GLY A 58 6.81 -17.13 13.86
C GLY A 58 7.08 -15.86 13.03
N ILE A 59 6.08 -15.41 12.27
CA ILE A 59 6.18 -14.19 11.44
C ILE A 59 6.46 -12.96 12.30
N LYS A 60 5.81 -12.85 13.46
CA LYS A 60 6.08 -11.77 14.42
C LYS A 60 7.54 -11.76 14.86
N MET A 61 8.13 -12.92 15.16
CA MET A 61 9.55 -13.01 15.52
C MET A 61 10.46 -12.60 14.36
N GLU A 62 10.18 -13.07 13.14
CA GLU A 62 10.96 -12.68 11.95
C GLU A 62 10.89 -11.17 11.65
N LEU A 63 9.71 -10.55 11.81
CA LEU A 63 9.53 -9.11 11.60
C LEU A 63 10.28 -8.27 12.64
N ILE A 64 10.38 -8.76 13.88
CA ILE A 64 11.15 -8.11 14.94
C ILE A 64 12.64 -8.24 14.65
N ASP A 65 13.11 -9.43 14.25
CA ASP A 65 14.51 -9.70 13.91
C ASP A 65 14.97 -8.93 12.66
N ALA A 66 14.07 -8.68 11.72
CA ALA A 66 14.34 -7.86 10.54
C ALA A 66 14.59 -6.37 10.86
N ALA A 67 14.29 -5.92 12.08
CA ALA A 67 14.62 -4.61 12.63
C ALA A 67 14.29 -3.42 11.70
N PHE A 68 13.11 -3.44 11.08
CA PHE A 68 12.68 -2.38 10.18
C PHE A 68 12.57 -1.04 10.92
N PRO A 69 13.24 0.04 10.46
CA PRO A 69 13.22 1.33 11.15
C PRO A 69 11.85 2.02 11.16
N LEU A 70 10.93 1.58 10.28
CA LEU A 70 9.57 2.11 10.16
C LEU A 70 8.55 1.33 10.96
N LEU A 71 8.88 0.12 11.38
CA LEU A 71 7.96 -0.78 12.06
C LEU A 71 8.00 -0.50 13.56
N LYS A 72 6.94 0.11 14.10
CA LYS A 72 6.84 0.43 15.54
C LYS A 72 6.48 -0.77 16.39
N GLY A 73 5.77 -1.73 15.81
CA GLY A 73 5.31 -2.92 16.51
C GLY A 73 4.50 -3.85 15.63
N VAL A 74 4.40 -5.09 16.09
CA VAL A 74 3.62 -6.16 15.46
C VAL A 74 2.74 -6.80 16.51
N ILE A 75 1.43 -6.78 16.28
CA ILE A 75 0.41 -7.43 17.09
C ILE A 75 -0.11 -8.61 16.28
N ALA A 76 0.01 -9.82 16.82
CA ALA A 76 -0.56 -11.03 16.24
C ALA A 76 -1.68 -11.50 17.17
N THR A 77 -2.91 -11.57 16.69
CA THR A 77 -4.08 -11.94 17.49
C THR A 77 -5.10 -12.69 16.65
N MET A 78 -5.86 -13.57 17.30
CA MET A 78 -6.96 -14.31 16.70
C MET A 78 -8.32 -13.68 17.05
N ASP A 79 -8.34 -12.61 17.87
CA ASP A 79 -9.54 -11.86 18.18
C ASP A 79 -9.70 -10.68 17.21
N ILE A 80 -10.86 -10.61 16.56
CA ILE A 80 -11.21 -9.55 15.62
C ILE A 80 -11.24 -8.20 16.34
N VAL A 81 -11.68 -8.16 17.61
CA VAL A 81 -11.82 -6.90 18.35
C VAL A 81 -10.47 -6.29 18.66
N GLU A 82 -9.51 -7.12 19.09
CA GLU A 82 -8.13 -6.69 19.33
C GLU A 82 -7.42 -6.34 18.01
N ALA A 83 -7.63 -7.15 16.96
CA ALA A 83 -7.08 -6.89 15.64
C ALA A 83 -7.53 -5.52 15.12
N CYS A 84 -8.81 -5.19 15.24
CA CYS A 84 -9.39 -3.99 14.66
C CYS A 84 -9.24 -2.70 15.47
N LYS A 85 -8.51 -2.74 16.57
CA LYS A 85 -8.31 -1.57 17.42
C LYS A 85 -7.36 -0.56 16.77
N ASP A 86 -7.83 0.68 16.62
CA ASP A 86 -7.04 1.83 16.15
C ASP A 86 -6.36 1.63 14.77
N ILE A 87 -7.01 0.89 13.86
CA ILE A 87 -6.49 0.65 12.50
C ILE A 87 -6.89 1.77 11.54
N ASN A 88 -5.92 2.24 10.75
CA ASN A 88 -6.15 3.19 9.65
C ASN A 88 -6.40 2.52 8.29
N ILE A 89 -5.76 1.38 8.04
CA ILE A 89 -5.80 0.66 6.75
C ILE A 89 -5.98 -0.83 7.05
N VAL A 90 -6.99 -1.45 6.44
CA VAL A 90 -7.22 -2.90 6.52
C VAL A 90 -6.85 -3.51 5.16
N VAL A 91 -5.92 -4.45 5.17
CA VAL A 91 -5.57 -5.22 3.97
C VAL A 91 -6.09 -6.64 4.14
N MET A 92 -6.96 -7.05 3.23
CA MET A 92 -7.68 -8.32 3.34
C MET A 92 -7.00 -9.36 2.46
N LEU A 93 -6.15 -10.16 3.10
CA LEU A 93 -5.43 -11.25 2.45
C LEU A 93 -6.12 -12.56 2.82
N GLY A 94 -6.99 -13.06 1.95
CA GLY A 94 -7.71 -14.29 2.24
C GLY A 94 -8.65 -14.70 1.10
N GLY A 95 -8.49 -15.93 0.65
CA GLY A 95 -9.33 -16.50 -0.40
C GLY A 95 -9.26 -18.01 -0.38
N PHE A 96 -10.32 -18.66 -0.85
CA PHE A 96 -10.33 -20.11 -0.96
C PHE A 96 -9.46 -20.54 -2.15
N PRO A 97 -8.42 -21.37 -1.93
CA PRO A 97 -7.60 -21.86 -3.02
C PRO A 97 -8.42 -22.81 -3.90
N ARG A 98 -8.18 -22.78 -5.21
CA ARG A 98 -8.85 -23.70 -6.14
C ARG A 98 -8.44 -25.13 -5.82
N LYS A 99 -9.41 -26.00 -5.57
CA LYS A 99 -9.18 -27.45 -5.38
C LYS A 99 -9.38 -28.20 -6.70
N GLU A 100 -8.73 -29.36 -6.83
CA GLU A 100 -8.91 -30.25 -7.98
C GLU A 100 -10.38 -30.65 -8.13
N GLY A 101 -10.91 -30.60 -9.35
CA GLY A 101 -12.32 -30.85 -9.65
C GLY A 101 -13.29 -29.69 -9.36
N MET A 102 -12.80 -28.52 -8.92
CA MET A 102 -13.64 -27.35 -8.71
C MET A 102 -13.79 -26.51 -9.99
N GLU A 103 -15.04 -26.26 -10.37
CA GLU A 103 -15.41 -25.32 -11.43
C GLU A 103 -15.08 -23.88 -11.04
N ARG A 104 -14.77 -23.05 -12.04
CA ARG A 104 -14.38 -21.65 -11.80
C ARG A 104 -15.51 -20.85 -11.17
N THR A 105 -16.75 -21.15 -11.53
CA THR A 105 -17.96 -20.50 -10.99
C THR A 105 -18.12 -20.74 -9.49
N ASP A 106 -17.83 -21.95 -9.03
CA ASP A 106 -17.97 -22.33 -7.62
C ASP A 106 -16.87 -21.71 -6.76
N MET A 107 -15.64 -21.67 -7.29
CA MET A 107 -14.52 -20.98 -6.66
C MET A 107 -14.80 -19.49 -6.48
N MET A 108 -15.30 -18.82 -7.53
CA MET A 108 -15.64 -17.39 -7.47
C MET A 108 -16.77 -17.15 -6.47
N SER A 109 -17.79 -18.00 -6.44
CA SER A 109 -18.94 -17.84 -5.53
C SER A 109 -18.53 -17.93 -4.05
N LYS A 110 -17.59 -18.84 -3.72
CA LYS A 110 -17.00 -18.95 -2.38
C LYS A 110 -16.16 -17.73 -2.03
N ASN A 111 -15.31 -17.27 -2.94
CA ASN A 111 -14.47 -16.10 -2.71
C ASN A 111 -15.29 -14.81 -2.56
N VAL A 112 -16.40 -14.66 -3.29
CA VAL A 112 -17.32 -13.52 -3.11
C VAL A 112 -17.96 -13.55 -1.73
N SER A 113 -18.35 -14.72 -1.24
CA SER A 113 -18.95 -14.87 0.09
C SER A 113 -17.96 -14.56 1.22
N ILE A 114 -16.71 -15.01 1.07
CA ILE A 114 -15.62 -14.73 2.01
C ILE A 114 -15.29 -13.23 2.01
N HIS A 115 -15.05 -12.64 0.83
CA HIS A 115 -14.76 -11.20 0.73
C HIS A 115 -15.91 -10.35 1.25
N GLY A 116 -17.18 -10.71 0.99
CA GLY A 116 -18.33 -9.96 1.49
C GLY A 116 -18.40 -9.94 3.03
N SER A 117 -18.16 -11.09 3.66
CA SER A 117 -18.14 -11.20 5.13
C SER A 117 -16.97 -10.40 5.71
N SER A 118 -15.78 -10.58 5.15
CA SER A 118 -14.58 -9.90 5.60
C SER A 118 -14.64 -8.39 5.32
N PHE A 119 -15.35 -7.94 4.28
CA PHE A 119 -15.52 -6.52 3.95
C PHE A 119 -16.38 -5.81 5.00
N GLY A 120 -17.42 -6.47 5.49
CA GLY A 120 -18.22 -5.97 6.62
C GLY A 120 -17.37 -5.79 7.89
N ILE A 121 -16.44 -6.72 8.14
CA ILE A 121 -15.48 -6.60 9.24
C ILE A 121 -14.53 -5.42 9.00
N GLY A 122 -13.87 -5.35 7.85
CA GLY A 122 -12.95 -4.26 7.50
C GLY A 122 -13.60 -2.87 7.61
N GLN A 123 -14.84 -2.74 7.13
CA GLN A 123 -15.61 -1.50 7.27
C GLN A 123 -15.93 -1.18 8.74
N ALA A 124 -16.29 -2.17 9.55
CA ALA A 124 -16.49 -1.95 10.98
C ALA A 124 -15.21 -1.51 11.70
N CYS A 125 -14.05 -2.04 11.27
CA CYS A 125 -12.75 -1.70 11.81
C CYS A 125 -12.32 -0.27 11.43
N CYS A 126 -12.55 0.16 10.18
CA CYS A 126 -12.29 1.54 9.75
C CYS A 126 -13.31 2.56 10.32
N CYS A 127 -14.59 2.18 10.48
CA CYS A 127 -15.66 3.10 10.91
C CYS A 127 -15.65 3.42 12.42
N GLY A 128 -14.87 2.72 13.25
CA GLY A 128 -14.65 3.09 14.65
C GLY A 128 -13.86 4.40 14.85
N LEU A 129 -13.25 4.92 13.78
CA LEU A 129 -12.53 6.19 13.78
C LEU A 129 -13.47 7.36 13.49
N GLN A 130 -14.06 7.89 14.56
CA GLN A 130 -14.72 9.19 14.54
C GLN A 130 -13.68 10.29 14.32
N GLY A 131 -13.56 10.82 13.09
CA GLY A 131 -12.76 12.02 12.85
C GLY A 131 -12.52 12.43 11.40
N ASP A 132 -12.08 11.52 10.53
CA ASP A 132 -11.53 11.94 9.23
C ASP A 132 -12.20 11.24 8.05
N LEU A 133 -13.12 11.97 7.39
CA LEU A 133 -13.80 11.59 6.14
C LEU A 133 -12.85 11.32 4.96
N ILE A 134 -11.56 11.63 5.08
CA ILE A 134 -10.54 11.42 4.05
C ILE A 134 -10.02 9.98 4.06
N ASN A 135 -9.96 9.32 5.23
CA ASN A 135 -9.37 7.97 5.35
C ASN A 135 -10.34 6.83 4.99
N ALA A 136 -11.64 7.13 4.85
CA ALA A 136 -12.64 6.12 4.49
C ALA A 136 -12.49 5.61 3.04
N LEU A 137 -11.86 6.39 2.15
CA LEU A 137 -11.66 6.00 0.75
C LEU A 137 -10.43 5.09 0.54
N GLU A 138 -9.39 5.16 1.37
CA GLU A 138 -8.19 4.32 1.22
C GLU A 138 -8.35 2.89 1.79
N CYS A 139 -9.40 2.64 2.59
CA CYS A 139 -9.69 1.29 3.12
C CYS A 139 -10.20 0.28 2.07
N VAL A 140 -10.43 0.68 0.80
CA VAL A 140 -11.21 -0.15 -0.16
C VAL A 140 -10.39 -0.70 -1.33
N ASP A 141 -9.24 -0.12 -1.67
CA ASP A 141 -8.56 -0.45 -2.93
C ASP A 141 -7.37 -1.40 -2.74
N MET A 142 -7.66 -2.70 -2.59
CA MET A 142 -6.73 -3.76 -2.98
C MET A 142 -7.47 -5.08 -3.30
N ILE A 143 -8.29 -5.07 -4.36
CA ILE A 143 -8.72 -6.27 -5.09
C ILE A 143 -8.51 -6.04 -6.59
#